data_AF-G9A1H5-F1
#
_entry.id   AF-G9A1H5-F1
#
_cell.length_a   1.000
_cell.length_b   1.000
_cell.length_c   1.000
_cell.angle_alpha   90.00
_cell.angle_beta   90.00
_cell.angle_gamma   90.00
#
_symmetry.space_group_name_H-M   'P 1'
#
loop_
_entity.id
_entity.type
_entity.pdbx_description
1 polymer ?
#
loop_
_entity_poly.entity_id
_entity_poly.type
_entity_poly.pdbx_seq_one_letter_code
_entity_poly.pdbx_strand_id
1 'polypeptide(L)'
;MINEASKFPGKDRSDKGKWVGPWMPQWRDRGESGPFTTLRKLYSDIQEASEGLKAKRDALKQSGKFTPAGITDQLKEVARGETIPAIRTAAAEQVRKYRLEIESRRAAMKPFDHDPKDIVSEMRRQEVRAWLRTMTPDKRTEAVRGASDPLIKEAALSVPVELTGLLPSTRVDLTRELIEARYGDEIAALNELDAAVQTVERAVDGARSDVREALGMLEHDFNAEFRDVEDEIDRLAEIRASKPQPKIDFDSVMSSVKALNVDEQEELVNAIKLEQKRADDRAFRDEIARLSGKAA
;
A
#
# COMPACT_ATOMS: atom_id res chain seq x y z
N MET A 1 15.04 -13.62 19.22
CA MET A 1 13.83 -14.45 19.08
C MET A 1 13.28 -14.20 17.69
N ILE A 2 13.17 -15.23 16.86
CA ILE A 2 12.61 -15.11 15.50
C ILE A 2 11.09 -15.06 15.65
N ASN A 3 10.44 -14.02 15.13
CA ASN A 3 8.99 -13.96 15.10
C ASN A 3 8.49 -14.88 13.97
N GLU A 4 8.12 -16.12 14.31
CA GLU A 4 7.57 -17.10 13.34
C GLU A 4 6.24 -16.65 12.73
N ALA A 5 5.57 -15.65 13.31
CA ALA A 5 4.37 -15.02 12.75
C ALA A 5 4.67 -13.85 11.79
N SER A 6 5.94 -13.49 11.59
CA SER A 6 6.32 -12.49 10.58
C SER A 6 6.05 -13.04 9.18
N LYS A 7 5.26 -12.31 8.39
CA LYS A 7 5.09 -12.59 6.94
C LYS A 7 6.40 -12.45 6.15
N PHE A 8 7.47 -11.98 6.79
CA PHE A 8 8.82 -11.91 6.25
C PHE A 8 9.76 -12.82 7.08
N PRO A 9 9.74 -14.15 6.85
CA PRO A 9 10.60 -15.06 7.58
C PRO A 9 12.07 -14.85 7.16
N GLY A 10 12.87 -14.27 8.06
CA GLY A 10 14.31 -14.12 7.89
C GLY A 10 15.05 -15.40 8.28
N LYS A 11 15.50 -16.17 7.30
CA LYS A 11 16.60 -17.13 7.50
C LYS A 11 17.69 -17.12 6.43
N ASP A 12 17.44 -16.55 5.24
CA ASP A 12 18.42 -16.59 4.15
C ASP A 12 18.75 -15.18 3.64
N ARG A 13 19.62 -14.45 4.35
CA ARG A 13 20.41 -13.36 3.75
C ARG A 13 21.51 -13.97 2.85
N SER A 14 21.12 -14.83 1.90
CA SER A 14 22.09 -15.45 1.00
C SER A 14 22.48 -14.47 -0.12
N ASP A 15 23.78 -14.30 -0.30
CA ASP A 15 24.50 -13.40 -1.22
C ASP A 15 24.25 -13.65 -2.72
N LYS A 16 23.00 -13.86 -3.16
CA LYS A 16 22.71 -14.21 -4.57
C LYS A 16 21.56 -13.42 -5.16
N GLY A 17 21.82 -12.14 -5.38
CA GLY A 17 21.05 -11.33 -6.33
C GLY A 17 21.75 -10.00 -6.56
N LYS A 18 22.22 -9.78 -7.80
CA LYS A 18 22.71 -8.46 -8.21
C LYS A 18 21.59 -7.43 -7.96
N TRP A 19 21.91 -6.40 -7.19
CA TRP A 19 21.09 -5.21 -7.04
C TRP A 19 20.86 -4.58 -8.42
N VAL A 20 19.60 -4.44 -8.85
CA VAL A 20 19.22 -3.66 -10.04
C VAL A 20 18.16 -2.65 -9.61
N GLY A 21 18.61 -1.51 -9.08
CA GLY A 21 17.72 -0.45 -8.59
C GLY A 21 16.93 -0.82 -7.32
N PRO A 22 15.83 -0.11 -6.99
CA PRO A 22 15.00 -0.37 -5.80
C PRO A 22 14.21 -1.69 -5.86
N TRP A 23 14.29 -2.41 -6.98
CA TRP A 23 13.60 -3.67 -7.20
C TRP A 23 14.48 -4.82 -6.67
N MET A 24 14.17 -5.29 -5.47
CA MET A 24 14.88 -6.41 -4.85
C MET A 24 14.79 -7.72 -5.66
N PRO A 25 15.76 -8.63 -5.52
CA PRO A 25 15.66 -9.97 -6.07
C PRO A 25 14.50 -10.75 -5.40
N GLN A 26 13.89 -11.65 -6.16
CA GLN A 26 12.62 -12.38 -5.93
C GLN A 26 12.50 -13.20 -4.62
N TRP A 27 13.46 -13.14 -3.69
CA TRP A 27 13.47 -14.00 -2.50
C TRP A 27 12.51 -13.53 -1.39
N ARG A 28 12.11 -12.25 -1.35
CA ARG A 28 11.10 -11.75 -0.39
C ARG A 28 9.65 -11.98 -0.85
N ASP A 29 9.40 -11.98 -2.16
CA ASP A 29 8.11 -12.31 -2.75
C ASP A 29 8.17 -13.71 -3.35
N ARG A 30 7.80 -14.73 -2.55
CA ARG A 30 7.59 -16.09 -3.08
C ARG A 30 6.28 -16.12 -3.89
N GLY A 31 6.26 -15.51 -5.06
CA GLY A 31 5.12 -15.59 -5.98
C GLY A 31 5.00 -14.43 -6.97
N GLU A 32 4.11 -14.62 -7.96
CA GLU A 32 3.81 -13.65 -9.01
C GLU A 32 2.96 -12.45 -8.51
N SER A 33 2.47 -12.49 -7.28
CA SER A 33 1.50 -11.54 -6.73
C SER A 33 1.94 -10.84 -5.44
N GLY A 34 3.24 -10.86 -5.12
CA GLY A 34 3.76 -10.16 -3.94
C GLY A 34 3.80 -8.63 -4.08
N PRO A 35 3.96 -7.88 -2.97
CA PRO A 35 4.02 -6.42 -2.97
C PRO A 35 5.03 -5.81 -3.95
N PHE A 36 6.27 -6.32 -3.97
CA PHE A 36 7.31 -5.79 -4.84
C PHE A 36 7.08 -6.18 -6.29
N THR A 37 6.59 -7.40 -6.55
CA THR A 37 6.20 -7.80 -7.92
C THR A 37 5.07 -6.93 -8.45
N THR A 38 4.07 -6.63 -7.62
CA THR A 38 2.94 -5.75 -7.98
C THR A 38 3.42 -4.33 -8.27
N LEU A 39 4.25 -3.75 -7.39
CA LEU A 39 4.80 -2.41 -7.57
C LEU A 39 5.72 -2.32 -8.80
N ARG A 40 6.49 -3.38 -9.09
CA ARG A 40 7.35 -3.42 -10.29
C ARG A 40 6.53 -3.49 -11.57
N LYS A 41 5.48 -4.32 -11.58
CA LYS A 41 4.56 -4.39 -12.72
C LYS A 41 3.94 -3.01 -12.95
N LEU A 42 3.41 -2.42 -11.88
CA LEU A 42 2.84 -1.07 -11.92
C LEU A 42 3.82 -0.01 -12.45
N TYR A 43 5.07 -0.04 -12.02
CA TYR A 43 6.11 0.84 -12.56
C TYR A 43 6.30 0.67 -14.07
N SER A 44 6.30 -0.58 -14.55
CA SER A 44 6.44 -0.90 -15.97
C SER A 44 5.21 -0.43 -16.77
N ASP A 45 4.00 -0.72 -16.25
CA ASP A 45 2.73 -0.30 -16.85
C ASP A 45 2.64 1.23 -16.99
N ILE A 46 3.13 1.98 -15.98
CA ILE A 46 3.20 3.46 -16.02
C ILE A 46 4.14 3.95 -17.13
N GLN A 47 5.31 3.33 -17.27
CA GLN A 47 6.26 3.67 -18.34
C GLN A 47 5.67 3.39 -19.72
N GLU A 48 5.13 2.19 -19.91
CA GLU A 48 4.50 1.76 -21.16
C GLU A 48 3.34 2.68 -21.57
N ALA A 49 2.52 3.14 -20.62
CA ALA A 49 1.44 4.10 -20.89
C ALA A 49 1.98 5.43 -21.46
N SER A 50 3.04 5.98 -20.86
CA SER A 50 3.66 7.23 -21.33
C SER A 50 4.35 7.08 -22.69
N GLU A 51 5.02 5.94 -22.92
CA GLU A 51 5.67 5.61 -24.19
C GLU A 51 4.63 5.41 -25.31
N GLY A 52 3.49 4.79 -24.98
CA GLY A 52 2.38 4.59 -25.90
C GLY A 52 1.85 5.91 -26.49
N LEU A 53 1.75 6.96 -25.68
CA LEU A 53 1.33 8.28 -26.16
C LEU A 53 2.38 8.92 -27.09
N LYS A 54 3.68 8.79 -26.75
CA LYS A 54 4.78 9.25 -27.62
C LYS A 54 4.75 8.53 -28.97
N ALA A 55 4.59 7.21 -28.97
CA ALA A 55 4.45 6.41 -30.18
C ALA A 55 3.21 6.82 -31.01
N LYS A 56 2.08 7.10 -30.35
CA LYS A 56 0.87 7.59 -31.02
C LYS A 56 1.09 8.93 -31.71
N ARG A 57 1.78 9.87 -31.04
CA ARG A 57 2.15 11.16 -31.64
C ARG A 57 2.99 10.97 -32.89
N ASP A 58 3.99 10.11 -32.84
CA ASP A 58 4.91 9.89 -33.95
C ASP A 58 4.19 9.20 -35.13
N ALA A 59 3.28 8.26 -34.85
CA ALA A 59 2.40 7.65 -35.86
C ALA A 59 1.47 8.68 -36.53
N LEU A 60 0.87 9.59 -35.74
CA LEU A 60 0.01 10.66 -36.27
C LEU A 60 0.81 11.62 -37.16
N LYS A 61 2.04 11.98 -36.77
CA LYS A 61 2.95 12.79 -37.59
C LYS A 61 3.31 12.10 -38.91
N GLN A 62 3.67 10.82 -38.85
CA GLN A 62 4.02 10.03 -40.03
C GLN A 62 2.85 9.87 -41.00
N SER A 63 1.61 9.84 -40.50
CA SER A 63 0.42 9.71 -41.34
C SER A 63 0.22 10.88 -42.30
N GLY A 64 0.72 12.08 -41.97
CA GLY A 64 0.51 13.31 -42.74
C GLY A 64 -0.96 13.76 -42.84
N LYS A 65 -1.90 13.08 -42.18
CA LYS A 65 -3.34 13.34 -42.29
C LYS A 65 -3.79 14.55 -41.46
N PHE A 66 -3.05 14.88 -40.42
CA PHE A 66 -3.42 15.87 -39.42
C PHE A 66 -2.49 17.07 -39.46
N THR A 67 -3.06 18.25 -39.22
CA THR A 67 -2.27 19.45 -38.93
C THR A 67 -1.60 19.32 -37.56
N PRO A 68 -0.55 20.11 -37.25
CA PRO A 68 0.06 20.08 -35.91
C PRO A 68 -0.95 20.31 -34.77
N ALA A 69 -1.94 21.18 -34.98
CA ALA A 69 -3.03 21.39 -34.03
C ALA A 69 -3.91 20.14 -33.90
N GLY A 70 -4.34 19.54 -35.01
CA GLY A 70 -5.16 18.32 -34.99
C GLY A 70 -4.46 17.11 -34.36
N ILE A 71 -3.13 17.00 -34.49
CA ILE A 71 -2.35 15.98 -33.76
C ILE A 71 -2.44 16.21 -32.25
N THR A 72 -2.33 17.45 -31.81
CA THR A 72 -2.38 17.81 -30.39
C THR A 72 -3.77 17.52 -29.81
N ASP A 73 -4.83 17.91 -30.51
CA ASP A 73 -6.21 17.65 -30.08
C ASP A 73 -6.48 16.13 -29.96
N GLN A 74 -6.05 15.36 -30.95
CA GLN A 74 -6.23 13.91 -30.92
C GLN A 74 -5.39 13.23 -29.83
N LEU A 75 -4.20 13.75 -29.51
CA LEU A 75 -3.41 13.26 -28.39
C LEU A 75 -4.01 13.65 -27.04
N LYS A 76 -4.65 14.82 -26.93
CA LYS A 76 -5.38 15.20 -25.70
C LYS A 76 -6.53 14.24 -25.44
N GLU A 77 -7.30 13.88 -26.46
CA GLU A 77 -8.37 12.88 -26.34
C GLU A 77 -7.84 11.53 -25.85
N VAL A 78 -6.74 11.03 -26.45
CA VAL A 78 -6.09 9.78 -26.02
C VAL A 78 -5.53 9.89 -24.60
N ALA A 79 -4.89 11.02 -24.28
CA ALA A 79 -4.34 11.24 -22.95
C ALA A 79 -5.43 11.26 -21.89
N ARG A 80 -6.55 11.95 -22.16
CA ARG A 80 -7.69 12.10 -21.25
C ARG A 80 -8.44 10.78 -21.05
N GLY A 81 -8.68 10.05 -22.14
CA GLY A 81 -9.50 8.83 -22.11
C GLY A 81 -8.73 7.57 -21.72
N GLU A 82 -7.42 7.51 -21.94
CA GLU A 82 -6.63 6.28 -21.80
C GLU A 82 -5.38 6.48 -20.96
N THR A 83 -4.49 7.38 -21.37
CA THR A 83 -3.13 7.45 -20.79
C THR A 83 -3.12 7.93 -19.33
N ILE A 84 -3.80 9.04 -19.03
CA ILE A 84 -3.88 9.59 -17.67
C ILE A 84 -4.63 8.63 -16.74
N PRO A 85 -5.80 8.07 -17.14
CA PRO A 85 -6.44 7.02 -16.35
C PRO A 85 -5.57 5.80 -16.08
N ALA A 86 -4.82 5.30 -17.07
CA ALA A 86 -3.93 4.16 -16.91
C ALA A 86 -2.79 4.44 -15.93
N ILE A 87 -2.15 5.62 -16.02
CA ILE A 87 -1.08 6.04 -15.11
C ILE A 87 -1.64 6.23 -13.69
N ARG A 88 -2.77 6.93 -13.55
CA ARG A 88 -3.26 7.39 -12.24
C ARG A 88 -4.01 6.30 -11.47
N THR A 89 -4.90 5.55 -12.11
CA THR A 89 -5.77 4.57 -11.42
C THR A 89 -4.95 3.47 -10.76
N ALA A 90 -3.99 2.91 -11.50
CA ALA A 90 -3.19 1.80 -11.04
C ALA A 90 -2.28 2.22 -9.86
N ALA A 91 -1.78 3.46 -9.89
CA ALA A 91 -1.02 4.04 -8.80
C ALA A 91 -1.90 4.37 -7.59
N ALA A 92 -2.99 5.11 -7.76
CA ALA A 92 -3.83 5.61 -6.69
C ALA A 92 -4.33 4.49 -5.76
N GLU A 93 -4.71 3.34 -6.32
CA GLU A 93 -5.19 2.20 -5.53
C GLU A 93 -4.06 1.45 -4.83
N GLN A 94 -3.02 1.02 -5.57
CA GLN A 94 -1.98 0.15 -5.02
C GLN A 94 -1.03 0.92 -4.09
N VAL A 95 -0.61 2.13 -4.46
CA VAL A 95 0.24 2.97 -3.60
C VAL A 95 -0.46 3.24 -2.28
N ARG A 96 -1.73 3.69 -2.30
CA ARG A 96 -2.50 3.95 -1.08
C ARG A 96 -2.64 2.69 -0.22
N LYS A 97 -2.94 1.54 -0.83
CA LYS A 97 -3.03 0.26 -0.12
C LYS A 97 -1.73 -0.06 0.63
N TYR A 98 -0.58 0.03 -0.04
CA TYR A 98 0.71 -0.27 0.61
C TYR A 98 1.12 0.79 1.63
N ARG A 99 0.80 2.08 1.41
CA ARG A 99 0.97 3.14 2.42
C ARG A 99 0.21 2.82 3.70
N LEU A 100 -1.09 2.50 3.58
CA LEU A 100 -1.92 2.11 4.72
C LEU A 100 -1.42 0.84 5.40
N GLU A 101 -0.93 -0.14 4.64
CA GLU A 101 -0.33 -1.35 5.18
C GLU A 101 0.94 -1.05 6.00
N ILE A 102 1.83 -0.20 5.47
CA ILE A 102 3.05 0.24 6.16
C ILE A 102 2.69 0.97 7.45
N GLU A 103 1.80 1.95 7.38
CA GLU A 103 1.36 2.75 8.53
C GLU A 103 0.67 1.88 9.59
N SER A 104 -0.24 1.01 9.17
CA SER A 104 -0.96 0.10 10.08
C SER A 104 0.01 -0.84 10.80
N ARG A 105 1.00 -1.41 10.10
CA ARG A 105 2.00 -2.28 10.72
C ARG A 105 2.91 -1.52 11.66
N ARG A 106 3.38 -0.33 11.27
CA ARG A 106 4.18 0.54 12.16
C ARG A 106 3.39 0.92 13.42
N ALA A 107 2.11 1.26 13.29
CA ALA A 107 1.24 1.61 14.42
C ALA A 107 0.94 0.41 15.32
N ALA A 108 0.94 -0.81 14.78
CA ALA A 108 0.76 -2.05 15.55
C ALA A 108 2.02 -2.46 16.33
N MET A 109 3.20 -1.92 16.00
CA MET A 109 4.44 -2.21 16.72
C MET A 109 4.40 -1.61 18.12
N LYS A 110 4.47 -2.46 19.13
CA LYS A 110 4.49 -2.06 20.53
C LYS A 110 5.77 -2.54 21.20
N PRO A 111 6.40 -1.72 22.07
CA PRO A 111 7.61 -2.13 22.77
C PRO A 111 7.39 -3.42 23.58
N PHE A 112 6.18 -3.63 24.10
CA PHE A 112 5.75 -4.83 24.81
C PHE A 112 4.32 -5.20 24.45
N ASP A 113 3.97 -6.47 24.66
CA ASP A 113 2.60 -6.94 24.59
C ASP A 113 2.14 -7.31 26.00
N HIS A 114 1.05 -6.70 26.46
CA HIS A 114 0.55 -6.92 27.81
C HIS A 114 -0.78 -7.66 27.72
N ASP A 115 -0.86 -8.83 28.34
CA ASP A 115 -2.15 -9.47 28.60
C ASP A 115 -2.84 -8.76 29.78
N PRO A 116 -3.99 -8.09 29.57
CA PRO A 116 -4.73 -7.44 30.65
C PRO A 116 -5.22 -8.41 31.73
N LYS A 117 -5.26 -9.71 31.43
CA LYS A 117 -5.71 -10.75 32.36
C LYS A 117 -4.60 -11.30 33.24
N ASP A 118 -3.33 -10.99 32.95
CA ASP A 118 -2.20 -11.42 33.76
C ASP A 118 -1.98 -10.48 34.96
N ILE A 119 -2.82 -10.68 35.98
CA ILE A 119 -2.78 -9.91 37.24
C ILE A 119 -1.43 -10.06 37.94
N VAL A 120 -0.81 -11.24 37.89
CA VAL A 120 0.45 -11.51 38.59
C VAL A 120 1.58 -10.69 37.97
N SER A 121 1.66 -10.66 36.64
CA SER A 121 2.64 -9.80 35.95
C SER A 121 2.40 -8.32 36.21
N GLU A 122 1.14 -7.89 36.30
CA GLU A 122 0.83 -6.50 36.64
C GLU A 122 1.25 -6.13 38.07
N MET A 123 1.07 -7.03 39.05
CA MET A 123 1.57 -6.83 40.42
C MET A 123 3.09 -6.70 40.45
N ARG A 124 3.82 -7.54 39.72
CA ARG A 124 5.28 -7.43 39.61
C ARG A 124 5.71 -6.11 38.97
N ARG A 125 5.04 -5.67 37.90
CA ARG A 125 5.30 -4.36 37.29
C ARG A 125 5.01 -3.21 38.27
N GLN A 126 3.97 -3.32 39.10
CA GLN A 126 3.67 -2.33 40.14
C GLN A 126 4.80 -2.25 41.18
N GLU A 127 5.32 -3.38 41.65
CA GLU A 127 6.45 -3.42 42.58
C GLU A 127 7.71 -2.79 41.98
N VAL A 128 8.04 -3.13 40.73
CA VAL A 128 9.16 -2.52 40.00
C VAL A 128 8.97 -1.00 39.88
N ARG A 129 7.77 -0.52 39.52
CA ARG A 129 7.48 0.93 39.46
C ARG A 129 7.59 1.59 40.82
N ALA A 130 7.18 0.92 41.91
CA ALA A 130 7.35 1.44 43.26
C ALA A 130 8.84 1.59 43.62
N TRP A 131 9.64 0.57 43.30
CA TRP A 131 11.09 0.61 43.46
C TRP A 131 11.74 1.73 42.65
N LEU A 132 11.40 1.88 41.36
CA LEU A 132 11.93 2.95 40.50
C LEU A 132 11.63 4.35 41.06
N ARG A 133 10.46 4.55 41.66
CA ARG A 133 10.09 5.82 42.29
C ARG A 133 10.97 6.18 43.50
N THR A 134 11.57 5.20 44.18
CA THR A 134 12.50 5.47 45.30
C THR A 134 13.87 6.02 44.86
N MET A 135 14.19 5.94 43.56
CA MET A 135 15.47 6.41 43.03
C MET A 135 15.45 7.89 42.65
N THR A 136 16.63 8.51 42.64
CA THR A 136 16.84 9.81 41.99
C THR A 136 16.66 9.67 40.47
N PRO A 137 16.27 10.75 39.75
CA PRO A 137 16.02 10.68 38.30
C PRO A 137 17.16 10.08 37.47
N ASP A 138 18.42 10.40 37.81
CA ASP A 138 19.60 9.89 37.09
C ASP A 138 19.79 8.40 37.33
N LYS A 139 19.75 7.96 38.60
CA LYS A 139 19.85 6.53 38.97
C LYS A 139 18.71 5.72 38.38
N ARG A 140 17.51 6.29 38.29
CA ARG A 140 16.35 5.66 37.67
C ARG A 140 16.56 5.44 36.18
N THR A 141 17.05 6.46 35.48
CA THR A 141 17.36 6.39 34.06
C THR A 141 18.43 5.34 33.78
N GLU A 142 19.50 5.34 34.58
CA GLU A 142 20.57 4.35 34.51
C GLU A 142 20.05 2.92 34.77
N ALA A 143 19.25 2.74 35.83
CA ALA A 143 18.68 1.44 36.17
C ALA A 143 17.78 0.89 35.06
N VAL A 144 16.95 1.71 34.42
CA VAL A 144 16.08 1.26 33.33
C VAL A 144 16.88 0.99 32.05
N ARG A 145 17.83 1.85 31.67
CA ARG A 145 18.65 1.64 30.45
C ARG A 145 19.56 0.41 30.58
N GLY A 146 20.20 0.25 31.73
CA GLY A 146 21.12 -0.86 32.03
C GLY A 146 20.44 -2.16 32.44
N ALA A 147 19.11 -2.19 32.57
CA ALA A 147 18.39 -3.39 32.98
C ALA A 147 18.56 -4.52 31.95
N SER A 148 19.09 -5.66 32.42
CA SER A 148 19.10 -6.91 31.66
C SER A 148 17.74 -7.61 31.68
N ASP A 149 16.93 -7.38 32.74
CA ASP A 149 15.59 -7.93 32.87
C ASP A 149 14.58 -7.09 32.06
N PRO A 150 13.93 -7.67 31.03
CA PRO A 150 12.91 -6.98 30.24
C PRO A 150 11.75 -6.44 31.07
N LEU A 151 11.41 -7.08 32.21
CA LEU A 151 10.32 -6.67 33.08
C LEU A 151 10.54 -5.26 33.64
N ILE A 152 11.79 -4.87 33.87
CA ILE A 152 12.12 -3.53 34.40
C ILE A 152 11.83 -2.47 33.34
N LYS A 153 12.27 -2.70 32.11
CA LYS A 153 12.00 -1.80 30.97
C LYS A 153 10.50 -1.75 30.68
N GLU A 154 9.82 -2.89 30.75
CA GLU A 154 8.38 -3.01 30.56
C GLU A 154 7.59 -2.20 31.59
N ALA A 155 7.86 -2.42 32.87
CA ALA A 155 7.19 -1.73 33.96
C ALA A 155 7.39 -0.21 33.88
N ALA A 156 8.56 0.25 33.44
CA ALA A 156 8.87 1.66 33.29
C ALA A 156 8.16 2.33 32.10
N LEU A 157 7.79 1.56 31.07
CA LEU A 157 7.16 2.08 29.85
C LEU A 157 5.64 1.90 29.82
N SER A 158 5.11 0.98 30.61
CA SER A 158 3.68 0.62 30.64
C SER A 158 2.77 1.68 31.24
N VAL A 159 3.32 2.75 31.84
CA VAL A 159 2.56 3.86 32.43
C VAL A 159 3.09 5.21 31.94
N PRO A 160 2.31 6.32 32.07
CA PRO A 160 2.78 7.66 31.76
C PRO A 160 4.04 8.07 32.54
N VAL A 161 4.81 9.00 31.97
CA VAL A 161 6.11 9.44 32.51
C VAL A 161 5.98 10.05 33.90
N GLU A 162 4.83 10.61 34.23
CA GLU A 162 4.50 11.22 35.52
C GLU A 162 4.45 10.17 36.64
N LEU A 163 4.10 8.92 36.32
CA LEU A 163 3.97 7.83 37.29
C LEU A 163 5.27 7.03 37.49
N THR A 164 6.16 7.03 36.50
CA THR A 164 7.49 6.42 36.62
C THR A 164 8.55 7.43 37.02
N GLY A 165 8.33 8.71 36.71
CA GLY A 165 9.29 9.80 36.84
C GLY A 165 10.49 9.66 35.90
N LEU A 166 10.34 8.95 34.78
CA LEU A 166 11.33 8.98 33.71
C LEU A 166 11.26 10.32 32.95
N LEU A 167 12.39 10.79 32.45
CA LEU A 167 12.39 11.92 31.52
C LEU A 167 11.65 11.53 30.22
N PRO A 168 10.82 12.42 29.64
CA PRO A 168 10.09 12.14 28.40
C PRO A 168 10.99 11.69 27.25
N SER A 169 12.15 12.32 27.07
CA SER A 169 13.14 11.95 26.05
C SER A 169 13.67 10.52 26.25
N THR A 170 13.96 10.13 27.49
CA THR A 170 14.42 8.78 27.81
C THR A 170 13.35 7.74 27.53
N ARG A 171 12.08 8.03 27.81
CA ARG A 171 10.97 7.14 27.46
C ARG A 171 10.88 6.92 25.95
N VAL A 172 10.98 7.99 25.16
CA VAL A 172 10.93 7.92 23.68
C VAL A 172 12.11 7.08 23.15
N ASP A 173 13.32 7.33 23.64
CA ASP A 173 14.52 6.59 23.24
C ASP A 173 14.40 5.09 23.54
N LEU A 174 14.03 4.75 24.78
CA LEU A 174 13.85 3.35 25.20
C LEU A 174 12.75 2.65 24.40
N THR A 175 11.64 3.35 24.15
CA THR A 175 10.54 2.80 23.35
C THR A 175 11.01 2.48 21.94
N ARG A 176 11.76 3.38 21.31
CA ARG A 176 12.36 3.17 19.99
C ARG A 176 13.34 2.01 19.99
N GLU A 177 14.27 1.96 20.94
CA GLU A 177 15.28 0.89 21.07
C GLU A 177 14.62 -0.49 21.21
N LEU A 178 13.56 -0.60 22.01
CA LEU A 178 12.85 -1.86 22.22
C LEU A 178 12.04 -2.29 21.01
N ILE A 179 11.38 -1.33 20.34
CA ILE A 179 10.70 -1.60 19.07
C ILE A 179 11.72 -2.08 18.03
N GLU A 180 12.88 -1.45 17.93
CA GLU A 180 13.93 -1.82 16.98
C GLU A 180 14.55 -3.18 17.32
N ALA A 181 14.78 -3.49 18.60
CA ALA A 181 15.25 -4.80 19.03
C ALA A 181 14.25 -5.93 18.75
N ARG A 182 12.94 -5.64 18.83
CA ARG A 182 11.87 -6.62 18.62
C ARG A 182 11.46 -6.79 17.15
N TYR A 183 11.41 -5.68 16.41
CA TYR A 183 10.86 -5.62 15.06
C TYR A 183 11.89 -5.17 14.01
N GLY A 184 13.20 -5.14 14.31
CA GLY A 184 14.22 -4.60 13.42
C GLY A 184 14.17 -5.13 11.98
N ASP A 185 13.98 -6.44 11.81
CA ASP A 185 13.84 -7.05 10.47
C ASP A 185 12.54 -6.62 9.76
N GLU A 186 11.44 -6.46 10.49
CA GLU A 186 10.17 -5.99 9.95
C GLU A 186 10.22 -4.50 9.60
N ILE A 187 10.85 -3.67 10.45
CA ILE A 187 11.09 -2.25 10.17
C ILE A 187 11.93 -2.09 8.90
N ALA A 188 12.99 -2.89 8.77
CA ALA A 188 13.80 -2.91 7.54
C ALA A 188 12.94 -3.30 6.32
N ALA A 189 12.11 -4.33 6.43
CA ALA A 189 11.19 -4.73 5.36
C ALA A 189 10.18 -3.63 4.99
N LEU A 190 9.62 -2.93 5.98
CA LEU A 190 8.69 -1.82 5.76
C LEU A 190 9.37 -0.60 5.17
N ASN A 191 10.63 -0.32 5.52
CA ASN A 191 11.42 0.75 4.91
C ASN A 191 11.72 0.43 3.43
N GLU A 192 12.05 -0.81 3.12
CA GLU A 192 12.25 -1.25 1.73
C GLU A 192 10.96 -1.16 0.92
N LEU A 193 9.82 -1.59 1.48
CA LEU A 193 8.51 -1.45 0.83
C LEU A 193 8.15 0.03 0.62
N ASP A 194 8.40 0.88 1.61
CA ASP A 194 8.19 2.33 1.50
C ASP A 194 9.03 2.94 0.38
N ALA A 195 10.31 2.56 0.26
CA ALA A 195 11.18 3.02 -0.82
C ALA A 195 10.69 2.56 -2.21
N ALA A 196 10.15 1.34 -2.33
CA ALA A 196 9.55 0.85 -3.56
C ALA A 196 8.28 1.64 -3.92
N VAL A 197 7.42 1.93 -2.94
CA VAL A 197 6.23 2.77 -3.11
C VAL A 197 6.62 4.18 -3.59
N GLN A 198 7.60 4.81 -2.95
CA GLN A 198 8.12 6.13 -3.36
C GLN A 198 8.69 6.12 -4.79
N THR A 199 9.27 5.01 -5.22
CA THR A 199 9.77 4.86 -6.59
C THR A 199 8.63 4.88 -7.60
N VAL A 200 7.52 4.19 -7.30
CA VAL A 200 6.32 4.21 -8.15
C VAL A 200 5.69 5.62 -8.18
N GLU A 201 5.58 6.29 -7.03
CA GLU A 201 5.07 7.67 -6.97
C GLU A 201 5.88 8.61 -7.87
N ARG A 202 7.21 8.54 -7.82
CA ARG A 202 8.08 9.31 -8.73
C ARG A 202 7.90 8.92 -10.19
N ALA A 203 7.61 7.66 -10.47
CA ALA A 203 7.34 7.20 -11.84
C ALA A 203 6.04 7.77 -12.39
N VAL A 204 5.00 7.90 -11.56
CA VAL A 204 3.74 8.59 -11.91
C VAL A 204 4.03 10.04 -12.27
N ASP A 205 4.79 10.75 -11.44
CA ASP A 205 5.14 12.16 -11.70
C ASP A 205 5.99 12.31 -12.98
N GLY A 206 6.93 11.39 -13.19
CA GLY A 206 7.75 11.32 -14.40
C GLY A 206 6.91 11.07 -15.66
N ALA A 207 6.04 10.06 -15.63
CA ALA A 207 5.14 9.72 -16.73
C ALA A 207 4.16 10.86 -17.03
N ARG A 208 3.67 11.55 -16.00
CA ARG A 208 2.85 12.76 -16.14
C ARG A 208 3.60 13.88 -16.85
N SER A 209 4.86 14.13 -16.47
CA SER A 209 5.70 15.11 -17.16
C SER A 209 5.98 14.70 -18.62
N ASP A 210 6.17 13.42 -18.89
CA ASP A 210 6.36 12.87 -20.22
C ASP A 210 5.12 13.07 -21.11
N VAL A 211 3.93 12.82 -20.56
CA VAL A 211 2.65 13.08 -21.25
C VAL A 211 2.50 14.57 -21.54
N ARG A 212 2.77 15.43 -20.56
CA ARG A 212 2.74 16.89 -20.74
C ARG A 212 3.68 17.35 -21.86
N GLU A 213 4.91 16.85 -21.88
CA GLU A 213 5.89 17.18 -22.91
C GLU A 213 5.45 16.65 -24.29
N ALA A 214 4.89 15.43 -24.35
CA ALA A 214 4.38 14.86 -25.58
C ALA A 214 3.25 15.69 -26.20
N LEU A 215 2.41 16.31 -25.37
CA LEU A 215 1.34 17.24 -25.76
C LEU A 215 1.84 18.66 -26.06
N GLY A 216 3.09 18.99 -25.73
CA GLY A 216 3.64 20.33 -25.90
C GLY A 216 2.99 21.37 -24.98
N MET A 217 2.46 20.95 -23.82
CA MET A 217 1.73 21.84 -22.91
C MET A 217 2.64 22.39 -21.81
N LEU A 218 2.35 23.63 -21.39
CA LEU A 218 2.89 24.18 -20.15
C LEU A 218 2.24 23.48 -18.96
N GLU A 219 2.93 23.48 -17.82
CA GLU A 219 2.44 22.82 -16.60
C GLU A 219 1.09 23.37 -16.13
N HIS A 220 0.92 24.69 -16.17
CA HIS A 220 -0.35 25.34 -15.82
C HIS A 220 -1.51 24.82 -16.68
N ASP A 221 -1.34 24.78 -18.00
CA ASP A 221 -2.40 24.39 -18.94
C ASP A 221 -2.69 22.90 -18.84
N PHE A 222 -1.65 22.09 -18.62
CA PHE A 222 -1.81 20.66 -18.37
C PHE A 222 -2.61 20.40 -17.11
N ASN A 223 -2.29 21.10 -16.02
CA ASN A 223 -3.07 21.00 -14.78
C ASN A 223 -4.51 21.48 -14.98
N ALA A 224 -4.75 22.54 -15.75
CA ALA A 224 -6.10 23.01 -16.02
C ALA A 224 -6.94 21.99 -16.83
N GLU A 225 -6.31 21.23 -17.72
CA GLU A 225 -6.98 20.29 -18.62
C GLU A 225 -7.27 18.92 -17.97
N PHE A 226 -6.36 18.40 -17.14
CA PHE A 226 -6.39 16.99 -16.69
C PHE A 226 -6.65 16.82 -15.19
N ARG A 227 -6.57 17.88 -14.39
CA ARG A 227 -6.68 17.77 -12.92
C ARG A 227 -8.04 17.25 -12.47
N ASP A 228 -9.12 17.61 -13.16
CA ASP A 228 -10.46 17.10 -12.87
C ASP A 228 -10.54 15.58 -13.02
N VAL A 229 -9.91 15.02 -14.06
CA VAL A 229 -9.80 13.57 -14.29
C VAL A 229 -8.93 12.92 -13.21
N GLU A 230 -7.78 13.52 -12.88
CA GLU A 230 -6.89 13.02 -11.82
C GLU A 230 -7.61 13.00 -10.46
N ASP A 231 -8.28 14.08 -10.09
CA ASP A 231 -9.00 14.24 -8.83
C ASP A 231 -10.19 13.26 -8.73
N GLU A 232 -10.93 13.03 -9.83
CA GLU A 232 -12.03 12.05 -9.84
C GLU A 232 -11.51 10.62 -9.68
N ILE A 233 -10.39 10.26 -10.33
CA ILE A 233 -9.75 8.95 -10.15
C ILE A 233 -9.33 8.74 -8.69
N ASP A 234 -8.69 9.74 -8.10
CA ASP A 234 -8.26 9.69 -6.70
C ASP A 234 -9.44 9.55 -5.74
N ARG A 235 -10.53 10.28 -6.00
CA ARG A 235 -11.79 10.17 -5.24
C ARG A 235 -12.39 8.78 -5.36
N LEU A 236 -12.43 8.20 -6.56
CA LEU A 236 -12.93 6.85 -6.78
C LEU A 236 -12.07 5.80 -6.06
N ALA A 237 -10.74 5.95 -6.10
CA ALA A 237 -9.82 5.08 -5.37
C ALA A 237 -10.05 5.18 -3.85
N GLU A 238 -10.29 6.39 -3.32
CA GLU A 238 -10.62 6.59 -1.92
C GLU A 238 -11.97 5.97 -1.52
N ILE A 239 -13.00 6.10 -2.36
CA ILE A 239 -14.30 5.46 -2.13
C ILE A 239 -14.14 3.92 -2.11
N ARG A 240 -13.32 3.37 -3.01
CA ARG A 240 -13.04 1.92 -3.05
C ARG A 240 -12.26 1.46 -1.82
N ALA A 241 -11.32 2.27 -1.34
CA ALA A 241 -10.53 1.96 -0.15
C ALA A 241 -11.35 2.07 1.16
N SER A 242 -12.28 3.02 1.24
CA SER A 242 -13.10 3.26 2.43
C SER A 242 -14.29 2.30 2.57
N LYS A 243 -14.81 1.77 1.46
CA LYS A 243 -15.86 0.74 1.51
C LYS A 243 -15.26 -0.55 2.05
N PRO A 244 -15.74 -1.09 3.20
CA PRO A 244 -15.33 -2.41 3.63
C PRO A 244 -15.72 -3.37 2.51
N GLN A 245 -14.72 -4.03 1.90
CA GLN A 245 -15.04 -5.13 1.00
C GLN A 245 -15.90 -6.11 1.81
N PRO A 246 -17.08 -6.50 1.31
CA PRO A 246 -17.89 -7.48 2.02
C PRO A 246 -16.97 -8.68 2.23
N LYS A 247 -16.70 -9.00 3.51
CA LYS A 247 -16.08 -10.28 3.84
C LYS A 247 -17.09 -11.32 3.40
N ILE A 248 -16.93 -11.83 2.19
CA ILE A 248 -17.64 -13.01 1.74
C ILE A 248 -17.10 -14.10 2.64
N ASP A 249 -17.88 -14.44 3.66
CA ASP A 249 -17.63 -15.61 4.48
C ASP A 249 -17.90 -16.81 3.57
N PHE A 250 -16.85 -17.28 2.90
CA PHE A 250 -16.93 -18.40 1.97
C PHE A 250 -17.46 -19.65 2.66
N ASP A 251 -17.20 -19.84 3.95
CA ASP A 251 -17.75 -20.96 4.70
C ASP A 251 -19.26 -20.79 4.91
N SER A 252 -19.71 -19.58 5.24
CA SER A 252 -21.16 -19.27 5.28
C SER A 252 -21.80 -19.47 3.91
N VAL A 253 -21.22 -18.96 2.82
CA VAL A 253 -21.76 -19.13 1.46
C VAL A 253 -21.79 -20.59 1.06
N MET A 254 -20.72 -21.35 1.31
CA MET A 254 -20.66 -22.78 1.01
C MET A 254 -21.64 -23.59 1.87
N SER A 255 -21.88 -23.19 3.11
CA SER A 255 -22.89 -23.82 3.97
C SER A 255 -24.30 -23.58 3.44
N SER A 256 -24.60 -22.35 2.97
CA SER A 256 -25.87 -22.02 2.34
C SER A 256 -26.06 -22.77 1.02
N VAL A 257 -25.03 -22.86 0.17
CA VAL A 257 -25.09 -23.61 -1.10
C VAL A 257 -25.31 -25.11 -0.84
N LYS A 258 -24.66 -25.69 0.17
CA LYS A 258 -24.86 -27.12 0.54
C LYS A 258 -26.25 -27.40 1.14
N ALA A 259 -26.91 -26.38 1.71
CA ALA A 259 -28.25 -26.50 2.27
C ALA A 259 -29.36 -26.40 1.21
N LEU A 260 -29.06 -25.87 0.02
CA LEU A 260 -29.96 -25.85 -1.12
C LEU A 260 -30.08 -27.24 -1.74
N ASN A 261 -31.27 -27.59 -2.25
CA ASN A 261 -31.46 -28.81 -3.03
C ASN A 261 -30.81 -28.68 -4.43
N VAL A 262 -30.71 -29.79 -5.16
CA VAL A 262 -29.99 -29.81 -6.46
C VAL A 262 -30.62 -28.85 -7.47
N ASP A 263 -31.95 -28.73 -7.48
CA ASP A 263 -32.67 -27.84 -8.40
C ASP A 263 -32.40 -26.36 -8.06
N GLU A 264 -32.39 -26.00 -6.78
CA GLU A 264 -32.06 -24.66 -6.27
C GLU A 264 -30.58 -24.30 -6.50
N GLN A 265 -29.68 -25.27 -6.40
CA GLN A 265 -28.26 -25.08 -6.76
C GLN A 265 -28.10 -24.82 -8.26
N GLU A 266 -28.85 -25.53 -9.11
CA GLU A 266 -28.83 -25.32 -10.56
C GLU A 266 -29.44 -23.97 -10.95
N GLU A 267 -30.52 -23.55 -10.30
CA GLU A 267 -31.09 -22.20 -10.43
C GLU A 267 -30.09 -21.11 -10.02
N LEU A 268 -29.39 -21.29 -8.90
CA LEU A 268 -28.35 -20.36 -8.44
C LEU A 268 -27.21 -20.26 -9.45
N VAL A 269 -26.72 -21.39 -9.97
CA VAL A 269 -25.67 -21.41 -11.00
C VAL A 269 -26.13 -20.72 -12.27
N ASN A 270 -27.39 -20.92 -12.69
CA ASN A 270 -27.96 -20.26 -13.86
C ASN A 270 -28.14 -18.75 -13.64
N ALA A 271 -28.54 -18.32 -12.43
CA ALA A 271 -28.62 -16.91 -12.07
C ALA A 271 -27.24 -16.24 -12.07
N ILE A 272 -26.20 -16.91 -11.55
CA ILE A 272 -24.82 -16.40 -11.57
C ILE A 272 -24.32 -16.26 -13.01
N LYS A 273 -24.51 -17.29 -13.85
CA LYS A 273 -24.15 -17.23 -15.28
C LYS A 273 -24.87 -16.10 -16.00
N LEU A 274 -26.14 -15.85 -15.67
CA LEU A 274 -26.92 -14.77 -16.26
C LEU A 274 -26.40 -13.38 -15.83
N GLU A 275 -26.06 -13.19 -14.56
CA GLU A 275 -25.46 -11.94 -14.08
C GLU A 275 -24.06 -11.71 -14.67
N GLN A 276 -23.26 -12.76 -14.80
CA GLN A 276 -21.95 -12.67 -15.45
C GLN A 276 -22.10 -12.27 -16.92
N LYS A 277 -23.04 -12.89 -17.64
CA LYS A 277 -23.37 -12.49 -19.02
C LYS A 277 -23.86 -11.04 -19.11
N ARG A 278 -24.66 -10.57 -18.15
CA ARG A 278 -25.09 -9.15 -18.08
C ARG A 278 -23.96 -8.19 -17.77
N ALA A 279 -22.96 -8.61 -17.00
CA ALA A 279 -21.76 -7.82 -16.73
C ALA A 279 -20.89 -7.73 -17.97
N ASP A 280 -20.69 -8.86 -18.67
CA ASP A 280 -19.94 -8.93 -19.92
C ASP A 280 -20.63 -8.14 -21.04
N ASP A 281 -21.95 -8.24 -21.17
CA ASP A 281 -22.74 -7.44 -22.13
C ASP A 281 -22.67 -5.94 -21.84
N ARG A 282 -22.62 -5.56 -20.55
CA ARG A 282 -22.42 -4.16 -20.14
C ARG A 282 -21.02 -3.68 -20.50
N ALA A 283 -19.99 -4.42 -20.11
CA ALA A 283 -18.61 -4.12 -20.47
C ALA A 283 -18.42 -4.02 -22.00
N PHE A 284 -19.03 -4.92 -22.77
CA PHE A 284 -19.00 -4.90 -24.23
C PHE A 284 -19.73 -3.68 -24.81
N ARG A 285 -20.88 -3.30 -24.27
CA ARG A 285 -21.61 -2.08 -24.68
C ARG A 285 -20.84 -0.82 -24.34
N ASP A 286 -20.20 -0.78 -23.17
CA ASP A 286 -19.37 0.34 -22.75
C ASP A 286 -18.15 0.47 -23.67
N GLU A 287 -17.53 -0.64 -24.07
CA GLU A 287 -16.45 -0.65 -25.06
C GLU A 287 -16.92 -0.23 -26.46
N ILE A 288 -18.11 -0.65 -26.91
CA ILE A 288 -18.71 -0.16 -28.16
C ILE A 288 -19.04 1.34 -28.08
N ALA A 289 -19.54 1.83 -26.96
CA ALA A 289 -19.83 3.25 -26.74
C ALA A 289 -18.54 4.10 -26.79
N ARG A 290 -17.45 3.56 -26.20
CA ARG A 290 -16.10 4.11 -26.26
C ARG A 290 -15.56 4.17 -27.70
N LEU A 291 -15.72 3.09 -28.46
CA LEU A 291 -15.26 2.99 -29.86
C LEU A 291 -16.11 3.80 -30.85
N SER A 292 -17.37 4.07 -30.54
CA SER A 292 -18.30 4.81 -31.41
C SER A 292 -18.33 6.33 -31.16
N GLY A 293 -17.48 6.84 -30.25
CA GLY A 293 -17.37 8.28 -29.96
C GLY A 293 -18.64 8.89 -29.36
N LYS A 294 -19.51 8.07 -28.75
CA LYS A 294 -20.79 8.49 -28.15
C LYS A 294 -20.75 8.64 -26.63
N ALA A 295 -19.61 8.37 -25.98
CA ALA A 295 -19.39 8.74 -24.60
C ALA A 295 -19.07 10.24 -24.52
N ALA A 296 -20.12 11.06 -24.39
CA ALA A 296 -20.04 12.44 -23.95
C ALA A 296 -20.01 12.50 -22.42
#